data_AF-A0A7Y0FHN5-F1
#
_entry.id   AF-A0A7Y0FHN5-F1
#
_cell.length_a   1.000
_cell.length_b   1.000
_cell.length_c   1.000
_cell.angle_alpha   90.00
_cell.angle_beta   90.00
_cell.angle_gamma   90.00
#
_symmetry.space_group_name_H-M   'P 1'
#
loop_
_entity.id
_entity.type
_entity.pdbx_description
1 polymer ?
#
loop_
_entity_poly.entity_id
_entity_poly.type
_entity_poly.pdbx_seq_one_letter_code
_entity_poly.pdbx_strand_id
1 'polypeptide(L)'
;MSLGTKLRELRTGRNLSQTQVAMELDVSQTANGKWESDQSKPGLDNLLKISEFYETDIYDLIGQKEGNNNFINSYDSSTVNNEIATINYYVSEKLVEQYEERIKELQERNQELKDQLAFW
;
A
#
# COMPACT_ATOMS: atom_id res chain seq x y z
N MET A 1 -3.14 -9.70 -16.53
CA MET A 1 -1.83 -10.32 -16.26
C MET A 1 -1.87 -10.88 -14.84
N SER A 2 -1.42 -12.13 -14.60
CA SER A 2 -1.33 -12.67 -13.24
C SER A 2 -0.10 -12.13 -12.51
N LEU A 3 -0.08 -12.23 -11.18
CA LEU A 3 1.10 -11.91 -10.36
C LEU A 3 2.30 -12.77 -10.81
N GLY A 4 2.13 -14.09 -10.98
CA GLY A 4 3.22 -14.96 -11.40
C GLY A 4 3.81 -14.59 -12.77
N THR A 5 2.95 -14.25 -13.72
CA THR A 5 3.37 -13.76 -15.04
C THR A 5 4.19 -12.48 -14.91
N LYS A 6 3.72 -11.54 -14.08
CA LYS A 6 4.41 -10.27 -13.83
C LYS A 6 5.78 -10.46 -13.18
N LEU A 7 5.88 -11.32 -12.17
CA LEU A 7 7.15 -11.63 -11.51
C LEU A 7 8.15 -12.24 -12.50
N ARG A 8 7.68 -13.13 -13.37
CA ARG A 8 8.50 -13.72 -14.42
C ARG A 8 8.99 -12.65 -15.41
N GLU A 9 8.12 -11.76 -15.85
CA GLU A 9 8.48 -10.65 -16.74
C GLU A 9 9.54 -9.74 -16.11
N LEU A 10 9.31 -9.28 -14.88
CA LEU A 10 10.26 -8.46 -14.11
C LEU A 10 11.63 -9.14 -13.98
N ARG A 11 11.65 -10.43 -13.65
CA ARG A 11 12.88 -11.21 -13.57
C ARG A 11 13.60 -11.28 -14.91
N THR A 12 12.89 -11.65 -15.98
CA THR A 12 13.49 -11.79 -17.31
C THR A 12 13.94 -10.47 -17.90
N GLY A 13 13.24 -9.37 -17.60
CA GLY A 13 13.62 -8.01 -18.00
C GLY A 13 14.95 -7.57 -17.38
N ARG A 14 15.32 -8.13 -16.22
CA ARG A 14 16.63 -7.93 -15.58
C ARG A 14 17.67 -9.01 -15.92
N ASN A 15 17.36 -9.94 -16.82
CA ASN A 15 18.22 -11.08 -17.19
C ASN A 15 18.64 -11.97 -16.00
N LEU A 16 17.77 -12.11 -14.99
CA LEU A 16 18.06 -12.90 -13.80
C LEU A 16 17.47 -14.32 -13.89
N SER A 17 18.16 -15.29 -13.30
CA SER A 17 17.63 -16.64 -13.07
C SER A 17 16.73 -16.68 -11.83
N GLN A 18 15.87 -17.69 -11.73
CA GLN A 18 15.02 -17.89 -10.54
C GLN A 18 15.84 -18.06 -9.27
N THR A 19 17.02 -18.68 -9.36
CA THR A 19 17.94 -18.86 -8.23
C THR A 19 18.55 -17.54 -7.77
N GLN A 20 18.93 -16.66 -8.69
CA GLN A 20 19.47 -15.34 -8.35
C GLN A 20 18.43 -14.47 -7.65
N VAL A 21 17.20 -14.42 -8.17
CA VAL A 21 16.11 -13.67 -7.53
C VAL A 21 15.78 -14.25 -6.15
N ALA A 22 15.74 -15.57 -6.01
CA ALA A 22 15.48 -16.21 -4.73
C ALA A 22 16.57 -15.90 -3.69
N MET A 23 17.83 -15.85 -4.10
CA MET A 23 18.95 -15.47 -3.24
C MET A 23 18.84 -14.02 -2.77
N GLU A 24 18.50 -13.10 -3.68
CA GLU A 24 18.36 -11.68 -3.35
C GLU A 24 17.18 -11.40 -2.42
N LEU A 25 16.07 -12.11 -2.62
CA LEU A 25 14.87 -11.99 -1.78
C LEU A 25 14.98 -12.78 -0.46
N ASP A 26 16.08 -13.51 -0.24
CA ASP A 26 16.27 -14.43 0.90
C ASP A 26 15.09 -15.42 1.04
N VAL A 27 14.82 -16.15 -0.05
CA VAL A 27 13.76 -17.17 -0.15
C VAL A 27 14.28 -18.41 -0.88
N SER A 28 13.56 -19.52 -0.78
CA SER A 28 13.91 -20.70 -1.56
C SER A 28 13.63 -20.50 -3.06
N GLN A 29 14.50 -21.03 -3.93
CA GLN A 29 14.25 -21.06 -5.39
C GLN A 29 12.89 -21.68 -5.72
N THR A 30 12.50 -22.74 -5.00
CA THR A 30 11.20 -23.41 -5.14
C THR A 30 10.04 -22.46 -4.84
N ALA A 31 10.14 -21.61 -3.81
CA ALA A 31 9.11 -20.63 -3.50
C ALA A 31 8.97 -19.61 -4.64
N ASN A 32 10.07 -19.01 -5.10
CA ASN A 32 10.05 -18.07 -6.23
C ASN A 32 9.48 -18.72 -7.50
N GLY A 33 9.86 -19.96 -7.80
CA GLY A 33 9.33 -20.71 -8.95
C GLY A 33 7.82 -21.00 -8.84
N LYS A 34 7.32 -21.31 -7.64
CA LYS A 34 5.88 -21.49 -7.39
C LYS A 34 5.10 -20.17 -7.53
N TRP A 35 5.71 -19.03 -7.21
CA TRP A 35 5.08 -17.72 -7.42
C TRP A 35 5.00 -17.38 -8.90
N GLU A 36 6.11 -17.53 -9.65
CA GLU A 36 6.14 -17.27 -11.09
C GLU A 36 5.22 -18.19 -11.92
N SER A 37 4.85 -19.35 -11.38
CA SER A 37 3.93 -20.31 -12.01
C SER A 37 2.51 -20.27 -11.43
N ASP A 38 2.19 -19.28 -10.59
CA ASP A 38 0.88 -19.12 -9.92
C ASP A 38 0.44 -20.34 -9.07
N GLN A 39 1.36 -21.25 -8.72
CA GLN A 39 1.09 -22.42 -7.86
C GLN A 39 0.91 -22.04 -6.38
N SER A 40 1.46 -20.89 -5.97
CA SER A 40 1.25 -20.30 -4.65
C SER A 40 1.42 -18.79 -4.75
N LYS A 41 0.92 -18.05 -3.74
CA LYS A 41 1.12 -16.60 -3.66
C LYS A 41 2.17 -16.25 -2.60
N PRO A 42 3.02 -15.25 -2.82
CA PRO A 42 3.86 -14.69 -1.76
C PRO A 42 2.96 -14.06 -0.68
N GLY A 43 3.36 -14.22 0.58
CA GLY A 43 2.77 -13.47 1.70
C GLY A 43 3.21 -12.00 1.68
N LEU A 44 2.69 -11.19 2.61
CA LEU A 44 2.94 -9.75 2.67
C LEU A 44 4.44 -9.42 2.77
N ASP A 45 5.18 -10.09 3.65
CA ASP A 45 6.62 -9.84 3.82
C ASP A 45 7.40 -10.09 2.52
N ASN A 46 7.05 -11.16 1.80
CA ASN A 46 7.68 -11.47 0.53
C ASN A 46 7.23 -10.50 -0.58
N LEU A 47 5.98 -10.04 -0.55
CA LEU A 47 5.52 -8.99 -1.47
C LEU A 47 6.28 -7.68 -1.26
N LEU A 48 6.56 -7.30 0.00
CA LEU A 48 7.38 -6.14 0.34
C LEU A 48 8.81 -6.27 -0.21
N LYS A 49 9.45 -7.42 0.05
CA LYS A 49 10.78 -7.70 -0.51
C LYS A 49 10.80 -7.63 -2.03
N ILE A 50 9.77 -8.18 -2.69
CA ILE A 50 9.63 -8.14 -4.14
C ILE A 50 9.45 -6.69 -4.63
N SER A 51 8.60 -5.89 -3.96
CA SER A 51 8.38 -4.48 -4.33
C SER A 51 9.65 -3.65 -4.20
N GLU A 52 10.40 -3.84 -3.12
CA GLU A 52 11.68 -3.16 -2.90
C GLU A 52 12.71 -3.59 -3.94
N PHE A 53 12.86 -4.90 -4.15
CA PHE A 53 13.82 -5.43 -5.10
C PHE A 53 13.55 -4.93 -6.52
N TYR A 54 12.29 -4.96 -6.98
CA TYR A 54 11.92 -4.55 -8.33
C TYR A 54 11.62 -3.06 -8.47
N GLU A 55 11.71 -2.28 -7.39
CA GLU A 55 11.37 -0.85 -7.33
C GLU A 55 9.96 -0.58 -7.91
N THR A 56 8.99 -1.39 -7.48
CA THR A 56 7.61 -1.34 -7.98
C THR A 56 6.62 -1.32 -6.82
N ASP A 57 5.44 -0.75 -7.03
CA ASP A 57 4.40 -0.71 -6.01
C ASP A 57 3.78 -2.11 -5.80
N ILE A 58 3.44 -2.46 -4.55
CA ILE A 58 2.73 -3.70 -4.21
C ILE A 58 1.38 -3.78 -4.93
N TYR A 59 0.65 -2.67 -5.04
CA TYR A 59 -0.63 -2.58 -5.76
C TYR A 59 -0.47 -2.88 -7.24
N ASP A 60 0.64 -2.44 -7.83
CA ASP A 60 1.00 -2.77 -9.20
C ASP A 60 1.31 -4.27 -9.33
N LEU A 61 2.00 -4.88 -8.35
CA LEU A 61 2.31 -6.32 -8.37
C LEU A 61 1.04 -7.18 -8.35
N ILE A 62 0.09 -6.85 -7.49
CA ILE A 62 -1.15 -7.63 -7.32
C ILE A 62 -2.23 -7.28 -8.36
N GLY A 63 -1.97 -6.31 -9.24
CA GLY A 63 -2.87 -5.92 -10.32
C GLY A 63 -4.14 -5.19 -9.84
N GLN A 64 -4.08 -4.51 -8.69
CA GLN A 64 -5.21 -3.78 -8.11
C GLN A 64 -4.87 -2.31 -8.00
N LYS A 65 -5.19 -1.54 -9.05
CA LYS A 65 -5.21 -0.07 -8.98
C LYS A 65 -6.41 0.48 -8.19
N GLU A 66 -7.37 -0.36 -7.82
CA GLU A 66 -8.56 0.05 -7.07
C GLU A 66 -8.70 -0.71 -5.74
N GLY A 67 -7.96 -0.24 -4.74
CA GLY A 67 -8.53 0.24 -3.48
C GLY A 67 -9.30 -0.70 -2.54
N ASN A 68 -9.36 -2.02 -2.74
CA ASN A 68 -10.01 -2.90 -1.77
C ASN A 68 -9.29 -4.24 -1.68
N ASN A 69 -8.59 -4.52 -0.57
CA ASN A 69 -8.57 -5.86 0.02
C ASN A 69 -8.03 -5.92 1.46
N ASN A 70 -8.70 -6.77 2.24
CA ASN A 70 -8.29 -7.24 3.56
C ASN A 70 -7.10 -8.20 3.45
N PHE A 71 -5.94 -7.80 3.97
CA PHE A 71 -4.81 -8.71 4.18
C PHE A 71 -5.10 -9.56 5.42
N ILE A 72 -5.54 -10.81 5.23
CA ILE A 72 -5.62 -11.78 6.33
C ILE A 72 -4.23 -12.39 6.52
N ASN A 73 -3.50 -11.89 7.51
CA ASN A 73 -2.30 -12.55 8.00
C ASN A 73 -2.72 -13.81 8.78
N SER A 74 -2.48 -14.97 8.19
CA SER A 74 -2.48 -16.25 8.90
C SER A 74 -1.15 -16.41 9.64
N TYR A 75 -0.91 -15.56 10.65
CA TYR A 75 0.14 -15.78 11.64
C TYR A 75 -0.47 -15.65 13.03
N ASP A 76 -0.57 -16.82 13.67
CA ASP A 76 -0.66 -17.07 15.10
C ASP A 76 -1.56 -16.16 15.96
N SER A 77 -2.64 -16.78 16.43
CA SER A 77 -3.68 -16.24 17.28
C SER A 77 -3.19 -16.12 18.74
N SER A 78 -2.38 -15.11 19.09
CA SER A 78 -2.18 -14.73 20.51
C SER A 78 -1.45 -13.40 20.76
N THR A 79 -1.87 -12.27 20.20
CA THR A 79 -1.60 -10.97 20.88
C THR A 79 -2.59 -9.88 20.49
N VAL A 80 -3.34 -9.45 21.50
CA VAL A 80 -4.37 -8.42 21.50
C VAL A 80 -3.74 -7.03 21.24
N ASN A 81 -4.46 -6.17 20.50
CA ASN A 81 -4.30 -4.71 20.32
C ASN A 81 -3.29 -4.17 19.28
N ASN A 82 -3.52 -4.38 17.99
CA ASN A 82 -3.00 -3.47 16.95
C ASN A 82 -4.04 -3.20 15.83
N GLU A 83 -5.32 -3.11 16.19
CA GLU A 83 -6.43 -2.83 15.26
C GLU A 83 -6.64 -1.34 14.91
N ILE A 84 -5.78 -0.38 15.32
CA ILE A 84 -6.11 1.06 15.17
C ILE A 84 -4.95 1.92 14.65
N ALA A 85 -4.23 1.49 13.61
CA ALA A 85 -3.19 2.35 13.01
C ALA A 85 -3.21 2.46 11.48
N THR A 86 -3.80 1.51 10.76
CA THR A 86 -3.68 1.46 9.28
C THR A 86 -4.87 2.01 8.50
N ILE A 87 -5.89 2.56 9.17
CA ILE A 87 -7.04 3.22 8.50
C ILE A 87 -6.71 4.65 8.02
N ASN A 88 -5.61 5.25 8.49
CA ASN A 88 -5.38 6.70 8.37
C ASN A 88 -4.43 7.14 7.24
N TYR A 89 -4.61 6.65 6.01
CA TYR A 89 -3.89 7.24 4.86
C TYR A 89 -4.75 7.68 3.68
N TYR A 90 -6.08 7.47 3.73
CA TYR A 90 -6.98 8.05 2.75
C TYR A 90 -8.13 8.74 3.45
N VAL A 91 -7.88 9.99 3.87
CA VAL A 91 -8.97 10.92 4.17
C VAL A 91 -9.84 10.99 2.90
N SER A 92 -11.10 10.56 3.00
CA SER A 92 -12.04 10.60 1.87
C SER A 92 -12.08 12.01 1.28
N GLU A 93 -12.03 12.15 -0.05
CA GLU A 93 -12.06 13.47 -0.70
C GLU A 93 -13.23 14.34 -0.20
N LYS A 94 -14.41 13.73 0.02
CA LYS A 94 -15.57 14.43 0.61
C LYS A 94 -15.33 14.95 2.02
N LEU A 95 -14.52 14.24 2.80
CA LEU A 95 -14.17 14.64 4.15
C LEU A 95 -13.13 15.77 4.14
N VAL A 96 -12.16 15.72 3.22
CA VAL A 96 -11.23 16.84 2.97
C VAL A 96 -12.02 18.09 2.58
N GLU A 97 -12.90 17.98 1.59
CA GLU A 97 -13.75 19.06 1.10
C GLU A 97 -14.61 19.67 2.22
N GLN A 98 -15.25 18.83 3.05
CA GLN A 98 -16.02 19.29 4.20
C GLN A 98 -15.16 20.07 5.22
N TYR A 99 -13.93 19.61 5.48
CA TYR A 99 -13.03 20.31 6.39
C TYR A 99 -12.52 21.63 5.81
N GLU A 100 -12.23 21.68 4.51
CA GLU A 100 -11.83 22.91 3.82
C GLU A 100 -12.93 23.98 3.86
N GLU A 101 -14.17 23.59 3.58
CA GLU A 101 -15.33 24.49 3.70
C GLU A 101 -15.47 25.02 5.13
N ARG A 102 -15.36 24.13 6.12
CA ARG A 102 -15.51 24.51 7.52
C ARG A 102 -14.41 25.47 7.99
N ILE A 103 -13.16 25.24 7.55
CA ILE A 103 -12.03 26.12 7.85
C ILE A 103 -12.27 27.51 7.24
N LYS A 104 -12.76 27.56 6.00
CA LYS A 104 -13.08 28.81 5.31
C LYS A 104 -14.15 29.62 6.06
N GLU A 105 -15.26 28.99 6.46
CA GLU A 105 -16.31 29.65 7.24
C GLU A 105 -15.79 30.22 8.56
N LEU A 106 -14.93 29.48 9.26
CA LEU A 106 -14.34 29.92 10.52
C LEU A 106 -13.39 31.10 10.31
N GLN A 107 -12.64 31.12 9.21
CA GLN A 107 -11.76 32.23 8.87
C GLN A 107 -12.56 33.49 8.55
N GLU A 108 -13.62 33.38 7.75
CA GLU A 108 -14.52 34.49 7.42
C GLU A 108 -15.15 35.09 8.68
N ARG A 109 -15.71 34.25 9.57
CA ARG A 109 -16.30 34.72 10.83
C ARG A 109 -15.28 35.39 11.74
N ASN A 110 -14.05 34.86 11.82
CA ASN A 110 -13.00 35.49 12.60
C ASN A 110 -12.58 36.83 12.01
N GLN A 111 -12.59 36.97 10.69
CA GLN A 111 -12.29 38.23 10.03
C GLN A 111 -13.40 39.26 10.31
N GLU A 112 -14.67 38.88 10.19
CA GLU A 112 -15.81 39.74 10.55
C GLU A 112 -15.75 40.21 12.00
N LEU A 113 -15.43 39.30 12.94
CA LEU A 113 -15.29 39.64 14.36
C LEU A 113 -14.12 40.60 14.59
N LYS A 114 -13.00 40.41 13.91
CA LYS A 114 -11.86 41.35 13.97
C LYS A 114 -12.23 42.72 13.41
N ASP A 115 -12.96 42.76 12.31
CA ASP A 115 -13.38 44.02 11.68
C ASP A 115 -14.39 44.77 12.58
N GLN A 116 -15.29 44.05 13.26
CA GLN A 116 -16.20 44.62 14.26
C GLN A 116 -15.45 45.17 15.48
N LEU A 117 -14.38 44.48 15.93
CA LEU A 117 -13.53 44.95 17.02
C LEU A 117 -12.64 46.13 16.62
N ALA A 118 -12.25 46.23 15.35
CA ALA A 118 -11.45 47.33 14.81
C ALA A 118 -12.25 48.63 14.61
N PHE A 119 -13.58 48.58 14.75
CA PHE A 119 -14.47 49.74 14.66
C PHE A 119 -14.69 50.47 16.01
N TRP A 120 -14.10 49.95 17.10
CA TRP A 120 -14.04 50.58 18.43
C TRP A 120 -12.63 51.10 18.73
#